data_AF-A0A9P7RME1-F1
#
_entry.id   AF-A0A9P7RME1-F1
#
_cell.length_a   1.000
_cell.length_b   1.000
_cell.length_c   1.000
_cell.angle_alpha   90.00
_cell.angle_beta   90.00
_cell.angle_gamma   90.00
#
_symmetry.space_group_name_H-M   'P 1'
#
loop_
_entity.id
_entity.type
_entity.pdbx_description
1 polymer ?
#
loop_
_entity_poly.entity_id
_entity_poly.type
_entity_poly.pdbx_seq_one_letter_code
_entity_poly.pdbx_strand_id
1 'polypeptide(L)'
;MYIHRVGRTARAGRAGKSILVTTQYDVEFIQRLEKVLNRQLDLYPHDEAELEILRDRVDEAGRVATNQIQEEDAGKGQKGRQKHRHNAVARDNRDRDDDEKDELRLPKYSFKKSRRS
;
A
#
# COMPACT_ATOMS: atom_id res chain seq x y z
N MET A 1 6.10 -7.50 -15.87
CA MET A 1 6.65 -6.91 -14.62
C MET A 1 8.03 -7.44 -14.22
N TYR A 2 8.38 -8.72 -14.45
CA TYR A 2 9.72 -9.26 -14.13
C TYR A 2 10.85 -8.63 -14.97
N ILE A 3 10.75 -8.66 -16.31
CA ILE A 3 11.79 -8.18 -17.24
C ILE A 3 12.17 -6.71 -16.98
N HIS A 4 11.18 -5.85 -16.72
CA HIS A 4 11.43 -4.43 -16.44
C HIS A 4 12.14 -4.21 -15.11
N ARG A 5 11.97 -5.11 -14.14
CA ARG A 5 12.64 -5.06 -12.83
C ARG A 5 14.07 -5.56 -12.93
N VAL A 6 14.27 -6.73 -13.56
CA VAL A 6 15.61 -7.34 -13.70
C VAL A 6 16.45 -6.70 -14.81
N GLY A 7 15.84 -5.98 -15.75
CA GLY A 7 16.56 -5.22 -16.78
C GLY A 7 17.41 -4.06 -16.23
N ARG A 8 17.31 -3.77 -14.93
CA ARG A 8 18.11 -2.73 -14.25
C ARG A 8 19.29 -3.29 -13.43
N THR A 9 19.33 -4.60 -13.18
CA THR A 9 20.34 -5.24 -12.30
C THR A 9 21.66 -5.55 -13.01
N ALA A 10 21.67 -5.86 -14.30
CA ALA A 10 22.90 -6.03 -15.08
C ALA A 10 23.24 -4.73 -15.81
N ARG A 11 24.45 -4.20 -15.57
CA ARG A 11 25.00 -3.02 -16.28
C ARG A 11 26.13 -3.50 -17.19
N ALA A 12 26.37 -2.82 -18.31
CA ALA A 12 27.46 -3.19 -19.22
C ALA A 12 28.78 -3.39 -18.44
N GLY A 13 29.38 -4.58 -18.56
CA GLY A 13 30.63 -4.96 -17.87
C GLY A 13 30.47 -5.41 -16.40
N ARG A 14 29.27 -5.43 -15.81
CA ARG A 14 29.03 -5.95 -14.46
C ARG A 14 27.87 -6.95 -14.44
N ALA A 15 28.17 -8.17 -14.02
CA ALA A 15 27.15 -9.19 -13.75
C ALA A 15 26.28 -8.76 -12.56
N GLY A 16 24.96 -8.79 -12.73
CA GLY A 16 23.98 -8.62 -11.67
C GLY A 16 23.23 -9.91 -11.41
N LYS A 17 22.91 -10.21 -10.15
CA LYS A 17 22.07 -11.37 -9.78
C LYS A 17 20.63 -10.91 -9.53
N SER A 18 19.66 -11.72 -9.94
CA SER A 18 18.25 -11.53 -9.60
C SER A 18 17.68 -12.84 -9.06
N ILE A 19 17.07 -12.80 -7.88
CA ILE A 19 16.42 -13.94 -7.25
C ILE A 19 14.90 -13.74 -7.40
N LEU A 20 14.21 -14.77 -7.88
CA LEU A 20 12.75 -14.81 -7.92
C LEU A 20 12.27 -15.69 -6.76
N VAL A 21 11.56 -15.09 -5.81
CA VAL A 21 10.88 -15.84 -4.75
C VAL A 21 9.49 -16.20 -5.29
N THR A 22 9.15 -17.48 -5.23
CA THR A 22 7.93 -18.02 -5.80
C THR A 22 7.25 -18.94 -4.81
N THR A 23 5.92 -19.04 -4.91
CA THR A 23 5.12 -20.03 -4.18
C THR A 23 4.55 -21.07 -5.14
N GLN A 24 3.92 -22.11 -4.59
CA GLN A 24 3.19 -23.12 -5.37
C GLN A 24 2.05 -22.54 -6.23
N TYR A 25 1.58 -21.31 -5.95
CA TYR A 25 0.50 -20.65 -6.70
C TYR A 25 0.99 -19.98 -7.99
N ASP A 26 2.30 -19.76 -8.11
CA ASP A 26 2.90 -18.96 -9.19
C ASP A 26 3.39 -19.81 -10.37
N VAL A 27 3.04 -21.11 -10.41
CA VAL A 27 3.51 -22.08 -11.42
C VAL A 27 3.22 -21.58 -12.84
N GLU A 28 2.00 -21.12 -13.09
CA GLU A 28 1.63 -20.63 -14.42
C GLU A 28 2.44 -19.38 -14.81
N PHE A 29 2.74 -18.51 -13.85
CA PHE A 29 3.53 -17.29 -14.09
C PHE A 29 4.97 -17.62 -14.47
N ILE A 30 5.60 -18.57 -13.77
CA ILE A 30 6.95 -19.04 -14.08
C ILE A 30 6.99 -19.65 -15.48
N GLN A 31 6.05 -20.54 -15.82
CA GLN A 31 6.02 -21.16 -17.14
C GLN A 31 5.87 -20.14 -18.27
N ARG A 32 5.04 -19.10 -18.08
CA ARG A 32 4.96 -18.00 -19.06
C ARG A 32 6.25 -17.20 -19.14
N LEU A 33 6.92 -16.95 -18.01
CA LEU A 33 8.18 -16.23 -17.96
C LEU A 33 9.31 -16.98 -18.69
N GLU A 34 9.43 -18.29 -18.47
CA GLU A 34 10.41 -19.15 -19.12
C GLU A 34 10.23 -19.18 -20.64
N LYS A 35 8.98 -19.24 -21.11
CA LYS A 35 8.64 -19.12 -22.54
C LYS A 35 9.11 -17.79 -23.13
N VAL A 36 8.94 -16.68 -22.41
CA VAL A 36 9.37 -15.35 -22.87
C VAL A 36 10.90 -15.22 -22.85
N LEU A 37 11.57 -15.80 -21.85
CA LEU A 37 13.03 -15.76 -21.73
C LEU A 37 13.74 -16.80 -22.61
N ASN A 38 13.00 -17.76 -23.19
CA ASN A 38 13.52 -18.92 -23.92
C ASN A 38 14.60 -19.70 -23.14
N ARG A 39 14.46 -19.76 -21.82
CA ARG A 39 15.35 -20.53 -20.94
C ARG A 39 14.59 -20.97 -19.69
N GLN A 40 15.00 -22.09 -19.10
CA GLN A 40 14.54 -22.47 -17.77
C GLN A 40 15.25 -21.63 -16.71
N LEU A 41 14.54 -21.34 -15.62
CA LEU A 41 15.14 -20.66 -14.47
C LEU A 41 15.82 -21.67 -13.56
N ASP A 42 17.11 -21.48 -13.32
CA ASP A 42 17.87 -22.34 -12.42
C ASP A 42 17.40 -22.16 -10.97
N LEU A 43 17.22 -23.27 -10.27
CA LEU A 43 16.94 -23.27 -8.85
C LEU A 43 18.16 -22.71 -8.11
N TYR A 44 17.91 -21.82 -7.15
CA TYR A 44 19.00 -21.32 -6.31
C TYR A 44 19.56 -22.46 -5.45
N PRO A 45 20.88 -22.71 -5.46
CA PRO A 45 21.48 -23.79 -4.70
C PRO A 45 21.29 -23.54 -3.20
N HIS A 46 20.83 -24.56 -2.49
CA HIS A 46 20.61 -24.52 -1.05
C HIS A 46 20.87 -25.90 -0.44
N ASP A 47 21.25 -25.92 0.84
CA ASP A 47 21.39 -27.14 1.63
C ASP A 47 20.10 -27.38 2.41
N GLU A 48 19.46 -28.53 2.19
CA GLU A 48 18.20 -28.88 2.83
C GLU A 48 18.33 -29.02 4.36
N ALA A 49 19.49 -29.47 4.85
CA ALA A 49 19.73 -29.61 6.29
C ALA A 49 19.85 -28.23 6.97
N GLU A 50 20.46 -27.25 6.31
CA GLU A 50 20.55 -25.88 6.82
C GLU A 50 19.16 -25.22 6.88
N LEU A 51 18.32 -25.48 5.87
CA LEU A 51 16.95 -24.97 5.82
C LEU A 51 16.07 -25.57 6.92
N GLU A 52 16.20 -26.87 7.20
CA GLU A 52 15.43 -27.53 8.25
C GLU A 52 15.69 -26.92 9.63
N ILE A 53 16.95 -26.62 9.94
CA ILE A 53 17.34 -25.96 11.21
C ILE A 53 16.71 -24.55 11.32
N LEU A 54 16.56 -23.84 10.20
CA LEU A 54 16.04 -22.48 10.19
C LEU A 54 14.50 -22.44 10.22
N ARG A 55 13.83 -23.54 9.88
CA ARG A 55 12.38 -23.62 9.70
C ARG A 55 11.60 -23.15 10.93
N ASP A 56 11.94 -23.65 12.11
CA ASP A 56 11.26 -23.27 13.36
C ASP A 56 11.35 -21.77 13.65
N ARG A 57 12.50 -21.16 13.36
CA ARG A 57 12.72 -19.71 13.54
C ARG A 57 11.92 -18.89 12.54
N VAL A 58 11.84 -19.34 11.29
CA VAL A 58 11.07 -18.69 10.23
C VAL A 58 9.58 -18.77 10.54
N ASP A 59 9.10 -19.92 11.00
CA ASP A 59 7.69 -20.12 11.34
C ASP A 59 7.27 -19.22 12.52
N GLU A 60 8.09 -19.15 13.57
CA GLU A 60 7.83 -18.24 14.69
C GLU A 60 7.85 -16.77 14.26
N ALA A 61 8.85 -16.37 13.47
CA ALA A 61 8.92 -15.01 12.92
C ALA A 61 7.69 -14.68 12.05
N GLY A 62 7.20 -15.64 11.27
CA GLY A 62 5.98 -15.51 10.46
C GLY A 62 4.72 -15.29 11.31
N ARG A 63 4.59 -16.02 12.43
CA ARG A 63 3.48 -15.83 13.38
C ARG A 63 3.53 -14.45 14.03
N VAL A 64 4.70 -14.04 14.50
CA VAL A 64 4.90 -12.71 15.11
C VAL A 64 4.57 -11.60 14.11
N ALA A 65 5.07 -11.69 12.87
CA ALA A 65 4.78 -10.71 11.83
C ALA A 65 3.29 -10.65 11.50
N THR A 66 2.61 -11.79 11.42
CA THR A 66 1.16 -11.83 11.17
C THR A 66 0.37 -11.15 12.30
N ASN A 67 0.73 -11.42 13.55
CA ASN A 67 0.10 -10.79 14.71
C ASN A 67 0.33 -9.27 14.72
N GLN A 68 1.54 -8.82 14.38
CA GLN A 68 1.86 -7.39 14.28
C GLN A 68 1.02 -6.69 13.21
N ILE A 69 0.89 -7.28 12.02
CA ILE A 69 0.07 -6.71 10.95
C ILE A 69 -1.40 -6.60 11.38
N GLN A 70 -1.93 -7.64 12.05
CA GLN A 70 -3.30 -7.62 12.57
C GLN A 70 -3.50 -6.55 13.64
N GLU A 71 -2.54 -6.38 14.55
CA GLU A 71 -2.58 -5.35 15.59
C GLU A 71 -2.52 -3.93 15.00
N GLU A 72 -1.64 -3.70 14.04
CA GLU A 72 -1.52 -2.43 13.32
C GLU A 72 -2.81 -2.06 12.58
N ASP A 73 -3.44 -3.03 11.93
CA ASP A 73 -4.69 -2.80 11.19
C ASP A 73 -5.88 -2.55 12.14
N ALA A 74 -5.91 -3.23 13.30
CA ALA A 74 -6.89 -2.95 14.35
C ALA A 74 -6.73 -1.51 14.92
N GLY A 75 -5.49 -1.05 15.10
CA GLY A 75 -5.18 0.30 15.60
C GLY A 75 -5.57 1.44 14.64
N LYS A 76 -5.51 1.21 13.32
CA LYS A 76 -5.91 2.21 12.30
C LYS A 76 -7.42 2.50 12.32
N GLY A 77 -8.25 1.49 12.64
CA GLY A 77 -9.71 1.63 12.73
C GLY A 77 -10.19 2.58 13.85
N GLN A 78 -9.46 2.67 14.96
CA GLN A 78 -9.82 3.56 16.08
C GLN A 78 -9.48 5.03 15.77
N LYS A 79 -8.33 5.31 15.14
CA LYS A 79 -7.91 6.68 14.79
C LYS A 79 -8.86 7.37 13.79
N GLY A 80 -9.43 6.61 12.85
CA GLY A 80 -10.42 7.13 11.89
C GLY A 80 -11.75 7.54 12.55
N ARG A 81 -12.25 6.74 13.50
CA ARG A 81 -13.50 7.00 14.22
C ARG A 81 -13.41 8.23 15.13
N GLN A 82 -12.26 8.46 15.75
CA GLN A 82 -12.06 9.61 16.65
C GLN A 82 -12.05 10.95 15.87
N LYS A 83 -11.43 10.99 14.68
CA LYS A 83 -11.48 12.17 13.79
C LYS A 83 -12.90 12.48 13.31
N HIS A 84 -13.70 11.47 12.95
CA HIS A 84 -15.08 11.68 12.53
C HIS A 84 -15.98 12.21 13.66
N ARG A 85 -15.81 11.71 14.90
CA ARG A 85 -16.52 12.23 16.06
C ARG A 85 -16.15 13.68 16.37
N HIS A 86 -14.86 14.04 16.34
CA HIS A 86 -14.43 15.41 16.63
C HIS A 86 -14.95 16.42 15.59
N ASN A 87 -15.01 16.03 14.31
CA ASN A 87 -15.53 16.89 13.24
C ASN A 87 -17.07 17.00 13.28
N ALA A 88 -17.79 15.98 13.73
CA ALA A 88 -19.24 16.05 13.93
C ALA A 88 -19.61 17.01 15.07
N VAL A 89 -18.91 16.93 16.20
CA VAL A 89 -19.14 17.83 17.36
C VAL A 89 -18.78 19.29 17.02
N ALA A 90 -17.76 19.52 16.19
CA ALA A 90 -17.38 20.86 15.75
C ALA A 90 -18.31 21.49 14.68
N ARG A 91 -19.22 20.71 14.09
CA ARG A 91 -20.27 21.19 13.17
C ARG A 91 -21.55 21.53 13.93
N ASP A 92 -21.95 20.65 14.85
CA ASP A 92 -23.17 20.82 15.65
C ASP A 92 -23.12 22.08 16.55
N ASN A 93 -21.94 22.49 17.00
CA ASN A 93 -21.75 23.74 17.74
C ASN A 93 -21.75 25.01 16.87
N ARG A 94 -21.63 24.90 15.54
CA ARG A 94 -21.66 26.07 14.64
C ARG A 94 -23.05 26.39 14.12
N ASP A 95 -23.93 25.40 14.08
CA ASP A 95 -25.31 25.58 13.63
C ASP A 95 -26.21 26.20 14.72
N ARG A 96 -25.76 26.28 15.99
CA ARG A 96 -26.51 26.92 17.10
C ARG A 96 -26.29 28.43 17.25
N ASP A 97 -25.24 28.99 16.65
CA ASP A 97 -24.88 30.41 16.84
C ASP A 97 -25.37 31.33 15.69
N ASP A 98 -25.96 30.76 14.62
CA ASP A 98 -26.41 31.52 13.42
C ASP A 98 -27.89 31.96 13.48
N ASP A 99 -28.67 31.52 14.47
CA ASP A 99 -30.13 31.76 14.55
C ASP A 99 -30.53 33.11 15.18
N GLU A 100 -29.60 34.03 15.49
CA GLU A 100 -29.92 35.27 16.24
C GLU A 100 -29.60 36.62 15.56
N LYS A 101 -29.24 36.69 14.26
CA LYS A 101 -28.83 37.97 13.64
C LYS A 101 -29.38 38.33 12.25
N ASP A 102 -30.59 37.89 11.91
CA ASP A 102 -31.20 38.15 10.59
C ASP A 102 -32.28 39.25 10.54
N GLU A 103 -32.27 40.25 11.43
CA GLU A 103 -33.24 41.38 11.36
C GLU A 103 -32.70 42.73 10.86
N LEU A 104 -31.39 42.90 10.59
CA LEU A 104 -30.90 44.15 9.98
C LEU A 104 -29.79 43.92 8.96
N ARG A 105 -30.16 43.66 7.71
CA ARG A 105 -29.22 43.85 6.60
C ARG A 105 -29.92 44.30 5.31
N LEU A 106 -29.91 45.62 5.12
CA LEU A 106 -30.29 46.28 3.86
C LEU A 106 -29.51 45.71 2.65
N PRO A 107 -30.12 45.65 1.45
CA PRO A 107 -29.49 45.02 0.29
C PRO A 107 -28.47 45.96 -0.38
N LYS A 108 -27.28 45.44 -0.71
CA LYS A 108 -26.31 46.14 -1.57
C LYS A 108 -25.85 45.26 -2.74
N TYR A 109 -26.44 45.61 -3.88
CA TYR A 109 -25.99 45.69 -5.28
C TYR A 109 -24.86 44.81 -5.86
N SER A 110 -25.06 44.46 -7.14
CA SER A 110 -24.31 43.55 -8.02
C SER A 110 -22.93 44.03 -8.50
N PHE A 111 -22.06 43.09 -8.92
CA PHE A 111 -21.14 43.31 -10.05
C PHE A 111 -20.79 42.01 -10.81
N LYS A 112 -20.86 42.07 -12.15
CA LYS A 112 -20.55 40.99 -13.12
C LYS A 112 -19.06 40.68 -13.18
N LYS A 113 -18.69 39.43 -13.52
CA LYS A 113 -17.40 39.16 -14.18
C LYS A 113 -17.50 38.14 -15.32
N SER A 114 -16.83 38.53 -16.40
CA SER A 114 -16.81 38.02 -17.76
C SER A 114 -16.17 36.63 -17.89
N ARG A 115 -16.72 35.81 -18.79
CA ARG A 115 -16.14 34.55 -19.30
C ARG A 115 -15.06 34.90 -20.33
N ARG A 116 -13.84 34.39 -20.16
CA ARG A 116 -12.82 34.33 -21.23
C ARG A 116 -12.80 32.95 -21.84
N SER A 117 -12.77 32.96 -23.18
CA SER A 117 -12.53 31.84 -24.09
C SER A 117 -11.14 31.27 -23.96
#